data_AF-A0A8H7CWJ4-F1
#
_entry.id   AF-A0A8H7CWJ4-F1
#
_cell.length_a   1.000
_cell.length_b   1.000
_cell.length_c   1.000
_cell.angle_alpha   90.00
_cell.angle_beta   90.00
_cell.angle_gamma   90.00
#
_symmetry.space_group_name_H-M   'P 1'
#
loop_
_entity.id
_entity.type
_entity.pdbx_description
1 polymer ?
#
loop_
_entity_poly.entity_id
_entity_poly.type
_entity_poly.pdbx_seq_one_letter_code
_entity_poly.pdbx_strand_id
1 'polypeptide(L)'
;MLAASHASSAPLPARRYSPNSPNLLPPSATYYHPRANESRCCQMLLHGLFVAFEDDFASSGVPCSENLRADGGRPFTHFISLSPRHKAPIAHTSDRRTGAQRLKLQLPQLYSLNPPTVEELEEKVAYAQAAAAAQGLVLTQDDYYDVVYDEGENSGHTGLEALQLLAARDFIYGSGLTADSEHVRVLVTTPRDHRTDAIAAVMGYLSLVLGCRVERVLRTQDNHPKVLAIWKDTISEECARFLEEVSHL
;
A
#
# COMPACT_ATOMS: atom_id res chain seq x y z
N MET A 1 -57.03 13.87 -47.15
CA MET A 1 -55.86 14.24 -47.95
C MET A 1 -54.74 14.66 -47.00
N LEU A 2 -53.84 13.75 -46.65
CA LEU A 2 -52.59 14.04 -45.94
C LEU A 2 -51.52 13.17 -46.60
N ALA A 3 -50.59 13.84 -47.28
CA ALA A 3 -49.53 13.20 -48.06
C ALA A 3 -48.42 12.70 -47.13
N ALA A 4 -48.04 11.43 -47.31
CA ALA A 4 -46.92 10.80 -46.63
C ALA A 4 -45.60 11.25 -47.28
N SER A 5 -44.69 11.82 -46.48
CA SER A 5 -43.32 12.15 -46.90
C SER A 5 -42.41 10.93 -46.69
N HIS A 6 -41.94 10.33 -47.79
CA HIS A 6 -40.87 9.34 -47.78
C HIS A 6 -39.51 10.02 -47.58
N ALA A 7 -38.78 9.63 -46.52
CA ALA A 7 -37.37 9.95 -46.36
C ALA A 7 -36.51 8.81 -46.89
N SER A 8 -35.65 9.13 -47.87
CA SER A 8 -34.72 8.21 -48.52
C SER A 8 -33.46 8.01 -47.66
N SER A 9 -33.29 6.81 -47.09
CA SER A 9 -32.05 6.42 -46.41
C SER A 9 -30.94 6.14 -47.43
N ALA A 10 -29.90 6.97 -47.45
CA ALA A 10 -28.64 6.67 -48.10
C ALA A 10 -27.81 5.69 -47.23
N PRO A 11 -27.16 4.67 -47.80
CA PRO A 11 -26.31 3.76 -47.05
C PRO A 11 -25.00 4.46 -46.62
N LEU A 12 -24.63 4.30 -45.35
CA LEU A 12 -23.36 4.78 -44.80
C LEU A 12 -22.17 4.03 -45.45
N PRO A 13 -21.04 4.72 -45.72
CA PRO A 13 -19.87 4.08 -46.28
C PRO A 13 -19.25 3.10 -45.28
N ALA A 14 -18.97 1.88 -45.75
CA ALA A 14 -18.29 0.83 -45.01
C ALA A 14 -16.93 1.31 -44.49
N ARG A 15 -16.74 1.28 -43.16
CA ARG A 15 -15.44 1.51 -42.52
C ARG A 15 -14.45 0.46 -43.02
N ARG A 16 -13.46 0.91 -43.80
CA ARG A 16 -12.28 0.12 -44.10
C ARG A 16 -11.49 -0.08 -42.81
N TYR A 17 -11.47 -1.31 -42.30
CA TYR A 17 -10.52 -1.72 -41.28
C TYR A 17 -9.12 -1.74 -41.91
N SER A 18 -8.25 -0.82 -41.48
CA SER A 18 -6.81 -0.91 -41.75
C SER A 18 -6.19 -1.93 -40.80
N PRO A 19 -5.57 -3.01 -41.29
CA PRO A 19 -5.06 -4.10 -40.43
C PRO A 19 -3.66 -3.86 -39.85
N ASN A 20 -3.19 -2.60 -39.77
CA ASN A 20 -1.83 -2.27 -39.31
C ASN A 20 -1.84 -1.21 -38.20
N SER A 21 -2.51 -1.49 -37.08
CA SER A 21 -2.17 -0.80 -35.83
C SER A 21 -1.23 -1.72 -35.05
N PRO A 22 0.04 -1.35 -34.81
CA PRO A 22 0.88 -2.12 -33.92
C PRO A 22 0.19 -2.19 -32.56
N ASN A 23 0.01 -3.40 -32.04
CA ASN A 23 -0.40 -3.64 -30.66
C ASN A 23 0.62 -2.93 -29.76
N LEU A 24 0.32 -1.70 -29.36
CA LEU A 24 0.97 -1.05 -28.23
C LEU A 24 0.51 -1.85 -27.02
N LEU A 25 1.35 -2.78 -26.58
CA LEU A 25 1.27 -3.32 -25.23
C LEU A 25 1.09 -2.13 -24.28
N PRO A 26 0.16 -2.20 -23.30
CA PRO A 26 0.07 -1.16 -22.30
C PRO A 26 1.46 -0.97 -21.69
N PRO A 27 1.91 0.28 -21.46
CA PRO A 27 3.16 0.51 -20.77
C PRO A 27 3.09 -0.29 -19.48
N SER A 28 4.02 -1.24 -19.31
CA SER A 28 4.24 -1.94 -18.06
C SER A 28 4.25 -0.88 -16.96
N ALA A 29 3.30 -0.97 -16.04
CA ALA A 29 3.19 -0.04 -14.92
C ALA A 29 4.56 0.01 -14.26
N THR A 30 5.28 1.12 -14.44
CA THR A 30 6.60 1.29 -13.86
C THR A 30 6.39 1.42 -12.36
N TYR A 31 6.58 0.30 -11.65
CA TYR A 31 6.46 0.23 -10.21
C TYR A 31 7.39 1.27 -9.59
N TYR A 32 6.81 2.17 -8.82
CA TYR A 32 7.54 3.26 -8.20
C TYR A 32 8.36 2.72 -7.03
N HIS A 33 9.68 2.95 -7.01
CA HIS A 33 10.53 2.63 -5.85
C HIS A 33 10.80 3.90 -5.02
N PRO A 34 10.56 3.90 -3.69
CA PRO A 34 10.79 5.06 -2.83
C PRO A 34 12.24 5.54 -2.84
N ARG A 35 12.48 6.84 -2.99
CA ARG A 35 13.85 7.37 -2.92
C ARG A 35 14.22 7.77 -1.49
N ALA A 36 15.52 7.70 -1.14
CA ALA A 36 16.00 8.06 0.20
C ALA A 36 15.66 9.50 0.65
N ASN A 37 15.41 10.44 -0.26
CA ASN A 37 14.96 11.80 0.09
C ASN A 37 13.44 11.92 0.38
N GLU A 38 12.70 10.81 0.30
CA GLU A 38 11.23 10.76 0.52
C GLU A 38 10.84 10.26 1.92
N SER A 39 11.77 10.25 2.90
CA SER A 39 11.64 9.67 4.26
C SER A 39 10.52 10.24 5.11
N ARG A 40 9.86 11.29 4.63
CA ARG A 40 8.80 12.00 5.34
C ARG A 40 7.56 12.18 4.50
N CYS A 41 7.36 11.35 3.49
CA CYS A 41 6.22 11.41 2.59
C CYS A 41 4.91 11.26 3.39
N CYS A 42 4.41 12.36 3.94
CA CYS A 42 3.16 12.40 4.69
C CYS A 42 2.06 12.84 3.71
N GLN A 43 1.18 11.92 3.37
CA GLN A 43 0.12 12.12 2.40
C GLN A 43 -1.23 11.98 3.09
N MET A 44 -2.13 12.92 2.83
CA MET A 44 -3.54 12.79 3.18
C MET A 44 -4.24 11.93 2.13
N LEU A 45 -4.89 10.85 2.54
CA LEU A 45 -5.69 9.99 1.66
C LEU A 45 -7.17 10.40 1.67
N LEU A 46 -7.67 10.76 2.85
CA LEU A 46 -9.01 11.28 3.11
C LEU A 46 -8.87 12.42 4.13
N HIS A 47 -9.83 13.34 4.19
CA HIS A 47 -9.83 14.39 5.21
C HIS A 47 -9.65 13.76 6.61
N GLY A 48 -8.59 14.16 7.31
CA GLY A 48 -8.25 13.64 8.64
C GLY A 48 -7.52 12.28 8.67
N LEU A 49 -7.27 11.62 7.54
CA LEU A 49 -6.55 10.34 7.45
C LEU A 49 -5.26 10.48 6.62
N PHE A 50 -4.13 10.20 7.26
CA PHE A 50 -2.81 10.40 6.72
C PHE A 50 -1.99 9.11 6.76
N VAL A 51 -1.16 8.90 5.75
CA VAL A 51 -0.12 7.86 5.71
C VAL A 51 1.24 8.53 5.62
N ALA A 52 2.25 7.97 6.28
CA ALA A 52 3.62 8.46 6.21
C ALA A 52 4.64 7.33 6.39
N PHE A 53 5.86 7.57 5.90
CA PHE A 53 7.00 6.76 6.31
C PHE A 53 7.50 7.16 7.70
N GLU A 54 7.99 6.18 8.44
CA GLU A 54 8.85 6.42 9.59
C GLU A 54 10.18 7.05 9.12
N ASP A 55 10.73 7.98 9.89
CA ASP A 55 11.97 8.66 9.53
C ASP A 55 13.15 7.66 9.67
N ASP A 56 13.84 7.35 8.57
CA ASP A 56 14.98 6.41 8.55
C ASP A 56 16.11 6.82 9.53
N PHE A 57 16.14 8.10 9.93
CA PHE A 57 17.07 8.64 10.92
C PHE A 57 16.83 8.13 12.35
N ALA A 58 15.83 7.27 12.59
CA ALA A 58 15.72 6.50 13.84
C ALA A 58 16.94 5.57 14.09
N SER A 59 17.83 5.42 13.11
CA SER A 59 19.18 4.84 13.23
C SER A 59 20.12 5.66 14.15
N SER A 60 19.82 6.93 14.45
CA SER A 60 20.58 7.76 15.40
C SER A 60 20.14 7.61 16.87
N GLY A 61 19.26 6.65 17.17
CA GLY A 61 18.90 6.27 18.56
C GLY A 61 17.83 7.13 19.23
N VAL A 62 17.25 8.11 18.53
CA VAL A 62 16.12 8.91 19.04
C VAL A 62 14.97 8.90 18.03
N PRO A 63 13.91 8.11 18.24
CA PRO A 63 12.74 8.14 17.37
C PRO A 63 11.98 9.45 17.56
N CYS A 64 12.14 10.41 16.65
CA CYS A 64 11.40 11.66 16.66
C CYS A 64 10.15 11.58 15.77
N SER A 65 9.18 10.76 16.19
CA SER A 65 7.84 10.77 15.54
C SER A 65 7.10 12.10 15.71
N GLU A 66 7.57 12.98 16.61
CA GLU A 66 6.87 14.18 17.07
C GLU A 66 6.85 15.36 16.09
N ASN A 67 7.57 15.29 14.98
CA ASN A 67 7.65 16.41 14.02
C ASN A 67 6.60 16.34 12.89
N LEU A 68 5.94 15.20 12.68
CA LEU A 68 4.87 15.13 11.69
C LEU A 68 3.63 15.86 12.24
N ARG A 69 3.14 16.82 11.46
CA ARG A 69 1.94 17.60 11.76
C ARG A 69 0.95 17.44 10.62
N ALA A 70 -0.32 17.38 10.97
CA ALA A 70 -1.40 17.41 10.00
C ALA A 70 -1.53 18.81 9.38
N ASP A 71 -2.48 18.94 8.46
CA ASP A 71 -2.81 20.22 7.83
C ASP A 71 -3.03 21.35 8.85
N GLY A 72 -2.40 22.49 8.57
CA GLY A 72 -2.41 23.65 9.45
C GLY A 72 -1.50 23.52 10.68
N GLY A 73 -0.54 22.57 10.67
CA GLY A 73 0.43 22.42 11.76
C GLY A 73 -0.14 21.78 13.03
N ARG A 74 -1.33 21.18 12.96
CA ARG A 74 -2.02 20.59 14.11
C ARG A 74 -1.43 19.21 14.45
N PRO A 75 -1.37 18.84 15.75
CA PRO A 75 -0.92 17.52 16.14
C PRO A 75 -1.94 16.44 15.76
N PHE A 76 -1.45 15.24 15.45
CA PHE A 76 -2.31 14.07 15.27
C PHE A 76 -2.92 13.63 16.60
N THR A 77 -4.11 13.04 16.52
CA THR A 77 -4.88 12.57 17.67
C THR A 77 -4.84 11.06 17.82
N HIS A 78 -4.65 10.35 16.70
CA HIS A 78 -4.63 8.90 16.63
C HIS A 78 -3.44 8.47 15.78
N PHE A 79 -2.71 7.46 16.24
CA PHE A 79 -1.54 6.94 15.54
C PHE A 79 -1.69 5.44 15.35
N ILE A 80 -1.40 4.95 14.15
CA ILE A 80 -1.16 3.53 13.87
C ILE A 80 0.30 3.42 13.43
N SER A 81 1.15 2.80 14.25
CA SER A 81 2.56 2.58 13.90
C SER A 81 2.78 1.11 13.57
N LEU A 82 3.24 0.87 12.35
CA LEU A 82 3.64 -0.43 11.84
C LEU A 82 5.15 -0.52 12.04
N SER A 83 5.66 -1.56 12.70
CA SER A 83 7.11 -1.72 12.88
C SER A 83 7.48 -3.15 13.21
N PRO A 84 8.60 -3.69 12.69
CA PRO A 84 9.12 -4.99 13.11
C PRO A 84 9.65 -4.95 14.56
N ARG A 85 9.83 -3.76 15.15
CA ARG A 85 10.37 -3.56 16.50
C ARG A 85 9.32 -3.64 17.61
N HIS A 86 8.04 -3.71 17.27
CA HIS A 86 6.99 -3.83 18.28
C HIS A 86 7.03 -5.22 18.93
N LYS A 87 6.84 -5.27 20.25
CA LYS A 87 6.98 -6.51 21.04
C LYS A 87 5.78 -7.47 20.93
N ALA A 88 4.64 -6.96 20.47
CA ALA A 88 3.39 -7.70 20.40
C ALA A 88 2.72 -7.42 19.06
N PRO A 89 2.01 -8.41 18.46
CA PRO A 89 1.32 -8.25 17.18
C PRO A 89 0.39 -7.04 17.13
N ILE A 90 -0.35 -6.82 18.23
CA ILE A 90 -1.27 -5.71 18.41
C ILE A 90 -1.05 -5.14 19.80
N ALA A 91 -0.80 -3.84 19.91
CA ALA A 91 -0.79 -3.15 21.20
C ALA A 91 -1.46 -1.79 21.10
N HIS A 92 -2.36 -1.50 22.03
CA HIS A 92 -3.04 -0.22 22.13
C HIS A 92 -2.60 0.54 23.39
N THR A 93 -2.28 1.82 23.24
CA THR A 93 -1.86 2.70 24.33
C THR A 93 -2.47 4.09 24.17
N SER A 94 -2.70 4.78 25.28
CA SER A 94 -3.10 6.20 25.29
C SER A 94 -2.04 7.06 25.97
N ASP A 95 -1.69 8.18 25.34
CA ASP A 95 -0.84 9.20 25.94
C ASP A 95 -1.67 10.10 26.84
N ARG A 96 -1.44 10.02 28.15
CA ARG A 96 -2.17 10.79 29.17
C ARG A 96 -1.96 12.30 29.06
N ARG A 97 -0.83 12.76 28.51
CA ARG A 97 -0.52 14.20 28.41
C ARG A 97 -1.27 14.84 27.27
N THR A 98 -1.30 14.17 26.13
CA THR A 98 -1.86 14.72 24.88
C THR A 98 -3.28 14.22 24.59
N GLY A 99 -3.72 13.15 25.28
CA GLY A 99 -4.95 12.42 24.98
C GLY A 99 -4.84 11.54 23.72
N ALA A 100 -3.68 11.51 23.05
CA ALA A 100 -3.52 10.80 21.80
C ALA A 100 -3.63 9.29 21.98
N GLN A 101 -4.36 8.64 21.10
CA GLN A 101 -4.48 7.18 21.06
C GLN A 101 -3.45 6.60 20.10
N ARG A 102 -2.91 5.43 20.42
CA ARG A 102 -1.86 4.79 19.62
C ARG A 102 -2.10 3.29 19.51
N LEU A 103 -2.30 2.83 18.29
CA LEU A 103 -2.23 1.43 17.89
C LEU A 103 -0.84 1.12 17.36
N LYS A 104 -0.26 0.01 17.80
CA LYS A 104 1.02 -0.52 17.32
C LYS A 104 0.77 -1.89 16.71
N LEU A 105 1.22 -2.07 15.48
CA LEU A 105 1.07 -3.31 14.72
C LEU A 105 2.45 -3.85 14.39
N GLN A 106 2.78 -5.04 14.91
CA GLN A 106 4.05 -5.67 14.59
C GLN A 106 4.06 -6.11 13.13
N LEU A 107 5.03 -5.64 12.37
CA LEU A 107 5.28 -6.18 11.04
C LEU A 107 6.04 -7.50 11.16
N PRO A 108 5.78 -8.49 10.28
CA PRO A 108 6.67 -9.62 10.16
C PRO A 108 8.09 -9.09 9.89
N GLN A 109 9.09 -9.72 10.49
CA GLN A 109 10.49 -9.41 10.17
C GLN A 109 10.77 -9.93 8.76
N LEU A 110 10.36 -9.18 7.75
CA LEU A 110 10.71 -9.47 6.36
C LEU A 110 12.22 -9.30 6.15
N TYR A 111 12.86 -8.49 7.00
CA TYR A 111 14.29 -8.23 6.99
C TYR A 111 14.84 -8.21 8.42
N SER A 112 15.76 -9.13 8.71
CA SER A 112 16.68 -8.95 9.84
C SER A 112 17.47 -7.65 9.58
N LEU A 113 17.54 -6.75 10.56
CA LEU A 113 18.38 -5.54 10.48
C LEU A 113 19.87 -5.88 10.35
N ASN A 114 20.24 -7.13 10.65
CA ASN A 114 21.56 -7.63 10.36
C ASN A 114 21.59 -8.07 8.90
N PRO A 115 22.61 -7.70 8.12
CA PRO A 115 22.84 -8.36 6.84
C PRO A 115 22.82 -9.88 7.10
N PRO A 116 22.16 -10.67 6.24
CA PRO A 116 22.15 -12.11 6.40
C PRO A 116 23.59 -12.59 6.63
N THR A 117 23.77 -13.50 7.59
CA THR A 117 25.11 -14.07 7.79
C THR A 117 25.57 -14.74 6.50
N VAL A 118 26.87 -14.92 6.33
CA VAL A 118 27.39 -15.65 5.17
C VAL A 118 26.74 -17.04 5.09
N GLU A 119 26.46 -17.68 6.24
CA GLU A 119 25.77 -18.97 6.28
C GLU A 119 24.31 -18.87 5.80
N GLU A 120 23.55 -17.85 6.23
CA GLU A 120 22.17 -17.62 5.77
C GLU A 120 22.11 -17.30 4.26
N LEU A 121 23.13 -16.61 3.76
CA LEU A 121 23.29 -16.35 2.33
C LEU A 121 23.55 -17.66 1.58
N GLU A 122 24.51 -18.46 2.04
CA GLU A 122 24.88 -19.74 1.45
C GLU A 122 23.71 -20.74 1.47
N GLU A 123 22.90 -20.76 2.52
CA GLU A 123 21.71 -21.61 2.62
C GLU A 123 20.63 -21.21 1.62
N LYS A 124 20.29 -19.91 1.54
CA LYS A 124 19.33 -19.38 0.55
C LYS A 124 19.75 -19.69 -0.88
N VAL A 125 21.06 -19.64 -1.13
CA VAL A 125 21.65 -19.91 -2.43
C VAL A 125 21.58 -21.38 -2.78
N ALA A 126 21.96 -22.25 -1.86
CA ALA A 126 21.86 -23.68 -2.07
C ALA A 126 20.40 -24.08 -2.36
N TYR A 127 19.44 -23.46 -1.67
CA TYR A 127 18.02 -23.64 -1.94
C TYR A 127 17.61 -23.15 -3.34
N ALA A 128 17.97 -21.92 -3.71
CA ALA A 128 17.63 -21.34 -5.02
C ALA A 128 18.25 -22.14 -6.18
N GLN A 129 19.50 -22.58 -6.03
CA GLN A 129 20.18 -23.45 -7.00
C GLN A 129 19.49 -24.81 -7.12
N ALA A 130 19.07 -25.42 -6.01
CA ALA A 130 18.34 -26.68 -6.02
C ALA A 130 16.97 -26.54 -6.70
N ALA A 131 16.25 -25.45 -6.43
CA ALA A 131 14.96 -25.15 -7.06
C ALA A 131 15.08 -24.89 -8.56
N ALA A 132 16.07 -24.10 -9.00
CA ALA A 132 16.35 -23.84 -10.40
C ALA A 132 16.77 -25.11 -11.14
N ALA A 133 17.63 -25.93 -10.53
CA ALA A 133 18.05 -27.21 -11.10
C ALA A 133 16.87 -28.18 -11.28
N ALA A 134 15.92 -28.21 -10.34
CA ALA A 134 14.70 -29.00 -10.46
C ALA A 134 13.82 -28.57 -11.66
N GLN A 135 13.95 -27.32 -12.11
CA GLN A 135 13.25 -26.76 -13.26
C GLN A 135 14.10 -26.76 -14.55
N GLY A 136 15.32 -27.30 -14.51
CA GLY A 136 16.24 -27.31 -15.65
C GLY A 136 16.84 -25.93 -15.98
N LEU A 137 16.76 -24.99 -15.04
CA LEU A 137 17.32 -23.65 -15.16
C LEU A 137 18.73 -23.61 -14.55
N VAL A 138 19.63 -22.85 -15.17
CA VAL A 138 20.96 -22.57 -14.65
C VAL A 138 21.03 -21.09 -14.33
N LEU A 139 21.08 -20.77 -13.04
CA LEU A 139 21.25 -19.39 -12.58
C LEU A 139 22.72 -18.97 -12.76
N THR A 140 22.94 -17.82 -13.38
CA THR A 140 24.26 -17.19 -13.44
C THR A 140 24.61 -16.52 -12.11
N GLN A 141 25.89 -16.17 -11.92
CA GLN A 141 26.36 -15.45 -10.73
C GLN A 141 25.77 -14.02 -10.63
N ASP A 142 25.24 -13.47 -11.72
CA ASP A 142 24.55 -12.18 -11.73
C ASP A 142 23.06 -12.34 -11.34
N ASP A 143 22.39 -13.41 -11.80
CA ASP A 143 21.00 -13.76 -11.37
C ASP A 143 20.92 -14.03 -9.85
N TYR A 144 22.04 -14.34 -9.22
CA TYR A 144 22.17 -14.62 -7.79
C TYR A 144 22.02 -13.36 -6.93
N TYR A 145 22.58 -12.23 -7.36
CA TYR A 145 22.41 -10.97 -6.63
C TYR A 145 21.00 -10.44 -6.79
N ASP A 146 20.35 -10.72 -7.91
CA ASP A 146 18.93 -10.47 -8.14
C ASP A 146 18.01 -11.44 -7.39
N VAL A 147 18.48 -12.54 -6.78
CA VAL A 147 17.67 -13.44 -5.91
C VAL A 147 17.87 -13.13 -4.42
N VAL A 148 19.09 -12.73 -4.05
CA VAL A 148 19.45 -12.33 -2.68
C VAL A 148 18.98 -10.90 -2.37
N TYR A 149 19.03 -10.04 -3.39
CA TYR A 149 18.44 -8.70 -3.41
C TYR A 149 17.33 -8.64 -4.46
N ASP A 150 16.66 -9.77 -4.73
CA ASP A 150 15.36 -9.68 -5.38
C ASP A 150 14.53 -8.80 -4.47
N GLU A 151 14.36 -7.56 -4.91
CA GLU A 151 13.19 -6.76 -4.65
C GLU A 151 11.93 -7.49 -5.17
N GLY A 152 12.06 -8.72 -5.70
CA GLY A 152 11.35 -9.89 -5.20
C GLY A 152 9.91 -9.53 -5.11
N GLU A 153 9.39 -9.20 -6.30
CA GLU A 153 8.11 -8.57 -6.59
C GLU A 153 7.41 -8.14 -5.31
N ASN A 154 7.45 -6.85 -5.00
CA ASN A 154 6.48 -6.19 -4.13
C ASN A 154 5.09 -6.72 -4.53
N SER A 155 4.68 -7.84 -3.97
CA SER A 155 3.70 -8.74 -4.60
C SER A 155 2.29 -8.21 -4.44
N GLY A 156 2.21 -6.96 -4.00
CA GLY A 156 1.06 -6.25 -3.53
C GLY A 156 0.41 -6.90 -2.32
N HIS A 157 1.06 -7.87 -1.67
CA HIS A 157 0.57 -8.53 -0.47
C HIS A 157 0.99 -7.79 0.79
N THR A 158 0.06 -7.69 1.72
CA THR A 158 0.35 -7.22 3.08
C THR A 158 0.93 -8.37 3.92
N GLY A 159 1.92 -8.05 4.74
CA GLY A 159 2.42 -8.90 5.81
C GLY A 159 1.58 -8.81 7.10
N LEU A 160 0.54 -7.97 7.15
CA LEU A 160 -0.36 -7.87 8.30
C LEU A 160 -1.35 -9.04 8.34
N GLU A 161 -1.54 -9.59 9.53
CA GLU A 161 -2.56 -10.61 9.78
C GLU A 161 -3.97 -10.02 9.77
N ALA A 162 -4.98 -10.86 9.52
CA ALA A 162 -6.39 -10.46 9.52
C ALA A 162 -6.80 -9.73 10.81
N LEU A 163 -6.35 -10.20 11.98
CA LEU A 163 -6.64 -9.54 13.26
C LEU A 163 -6.00 -8.15 13.38
N GLN A 164 -4.82 -7.93 12.79
CA GLN A 164 -4.15 -6.63 12.80
C GLN A 164 -4.88 -5.64 11.88
N LEU A 165 -5.35 -6.11 10.72
CA LEU A 165 -6.16 -5.33 9.79
C LEU A 165 -7.52 -4.95 10.40
N LEU A 166 -8.17 -5.88 11.10
CA LEU A 166 -9.39 -5.60 11.87
C LEU A 166 -9.13 -4.57 12.98
N ALA A 167 -8.05 -4.74 13.74
CA ALA A 167 -7.68 -3.79 14.78
C ALA A 167 -7.40 -2.40 14.21
N ALA A 168 -6.74 -2.30 13.06
CA ALA A 168 -6.53 -1.03 12.36
C ALA A 168 -7.86 -0.39 11.94
N ARG A 169 -8.72 -1.16 11.26
CA ARG A 169 -10.06 -0.72 10.83
C ARG A 169 -10.88 -0.17 12.00
N ASP A 170 -11.00 -0.97 13.06
CA ASP A 170 -11.84 -0.66 14.22
C ASP A 170 -11.25 0.52 15.03
N PHE A 171 -9.93 0.65 15.06
CA PHE A 171 -9.27 1.80 15.68
C PHE A 171 -9.53 3.11 14.91
N ILE A 172 -9.46 3.08 13.57
CA ILE A 172 -9.80 4.27 12.76
C ILE A 172 -11.29 4.57 12.89
N TYR A 173 -12.15 3.56 12.82
CA TYR A 173 -13.60 3.74 12.99
C TYR A 173 -13.96 4.30 14.37
N GLY A 174 -13.40 3.72 15.43
CA GLY A 174 -13.61 4.13 16.82
C GLY A 174 -13.07 5.52 17.15
N SER A 175 -12.20 6.09 16.31
CA SER A 175 -11.71 7.46 16.48
C SER A 175 -12.78 8.53 16.23
N GLY A 176 -13.91 8.16 15.61
CA GLY A 176 -14.95 9.10 15.17
C GLY A 176 -14.54 9.90 13.94
N LEU A 177 -13.57 9.41 13.17
CA LEU A 177 -13.17 10.03 11.90
C LEU A 177 -14.36 10.03 10.93
N THR A 178 -14.72 11.21 10.44
CA THR A 178 -15.74 11.42 9.42
C THR A 178 -15.22 12.44 8.40
N ALA A 179 -15.89 12.53 7.24
CA ALA A 179 -15.51 13.50 6.20
C ALA A 179 -15.49 14.96 6.72
N ASP A 180 -16.32 15.27 7.70
CA ASP A 180 -16.49 16.62 8.28
C ASP A 180 -15.72 16.81 9.59
N SER A 181 -14.98 15.81 10.06
CA SER A 181 -14.27 15.90 11.33
C SER A 181 -13.01 16.75 11.20
N GLU A 182 -13.08 18.00 11.68
CA GLU A 182 -11.89 18.84 11.81
C GLU A 182 -11.02 18.50 13.02
N HIS A 183 -11.54 17.74 13.99
CA HIS A 183 -10.88 17.48 15.27
C HIS A 183 -10.13 16.14 15.34
N VAL A 184 -10.54 15.15 14.56
CA VAL A 184 -9.88 13.84 14.47
C VAL A 184 -8.86 13.86 13.33
N ARG A 185 -7.63 13.49 13.67
CA ARG A 185 -6.49 13.35 12.75
C ARG A 185 -5.80 12.04 13.05
N VAL A 186 -5.85 11.12 12.11
CA VAL A 186 -5.28 9.78 12.18
C VAL A 186 -4.03 9.74 11.30
N LEU A 187 -2.91 9.30 11.87
CA LEU A 187 -1.68 9.07 11.13
C LEU A 187 -1.32 7.58 11.17
N VAL A 188 -1.11 6.99 10.00
CA VAL A 188 -0.53 5.66 9.83
C VAL A 188 0.95 5.82 9.45
N THR A 189 1.86 5.27 10.23
CA THR A 189 3.31 5.29 9.96
C THR A 189 3.84 3.91 9.69
N THR A 190 4.70 3.78 8.70
CA THR A 190 5.30 2.49 8.30
C THR A 190 6.76 2.66 7.85
N PRO A 191 7.63 1.65 7.98
CA PRO A 191 8.90 1.62 7.26
C PRO A 191 8.71 1.68 5.74
N ARG A 192 9.74 2.09 5.00
CA ARG A 192 9.64 2.37 3.55
C ARG A 192 9.28 1.18 2.70
N ASP A 193 9.86 0.05 3.03
CA ASP A 193 9.66 -1.28 2.46
C ASP A 193 8.27 -1.84 2.77
N HIS A 194 7.53 -1.23 3.70
CA HIS A 194 6.22 -1.68 4.17
C HIS A 194 5.07 -0.73 3.78
N ARG A 195 5.18 -0.09 2.60
CA ARG A 195 4.11 0.78 2.07
C ARG A 195 2.79 0.04 1.85
N THR A 196 2.88 -1.21 1.40
CA THR A 196 1.73 -2.08 1.13
C THR A 196 0.94 -2.32 2.41
N ASP A 197 1.63 -2.52 3.53
CA ASP A 197 1.00 -2.70 4.84
C ASP A 197 0.29 -1.43 5.34
N ALA A 198 0.86 -0.25 5.11
CA ALA A 198 0.21 1.01 5.45
C ALA A 198 -1.07 1.22 4.65
N ILE A 199 -1.05 0.96 3.33
CA ILE A 199 -2.24 1.07 2.49
C ILE A 199 -3.27 0.00 2.88
N ALA A 200 -2.84 -1.25 3.12
CA ALA A 200 -3.72 -2.32 3.59
C ALA A 200 -4.44 -1.95 4.90
N ALA A 201 -3.71 -1.39 5.87
CA ALA A 201 -4.25 -0.99 7.18
C ALA A 201 -5.35 0.08 7.10
N VAL A 202 -5.33 0.94 6.07
CA VAL A 202 -6.38 1.97 5.88
C VAL A 202 -7.52 1.52 4.99
N MET A 203 -7.27 0.60 4.05
CA MET A 203 -8.26 0.21 3.04
C MET A 203 -9.50 -0.43 3.65
N GLY A 204 -9.35 -1.23 4.72
CA GLY A 204 -10.51 -1.84 5.36
C GLY A 204 -11.46 -0.84 6.00
N TYR A 205 -10.92 0.23 6.58
CA TYR A 205 -11.74 1.35 7.08
C TYR A 205 -12.44 2.08 5.92
N LEU A 206 -11.71 2.42 4.86
CA LEU A 206 -12.27 3.16 3.72
C LEU A 206 -13.37 2.37 3.01
N SER A 207 -13.14 1.07 2.78
CA SER A 207 -14.12 0.14 2.22
C SER A 207 -15.40 0.10 3.05
N LEU A 208 -15.25 0.00 4.38
CA LEU A 208 -16.36 -0.03 5.33
C LEU A 208 -17.19 1.27 5.29
N VAL A 209 -16.55 2.44 5.44
CA VAL A 209 -17.28 3.72 5.54
C VAL A 209 -17.85 4.18 4.20
N LEU A 210 -17.23 3.82 3.08
CA LEU A 210 -17.72 4.16 1.74
C LEU A 210 -18.76 3.15 1.22
N GLY A 211 -18.94 2.00 1.89
CA GLY A 211 -19.81 0.92 1.43
C GLY A 211 -19.45 0.43 0.03
N CYS A 212 -18.15 0.42 -0.30
CA CYS A 212 -17.62 0.07 -1.61
C CYS A 212 -16.59 -1.04 -1.49
N ARG A 213 -16.46 -1.88 -2.53
CA ARG A 213 -15.42 -2.91 -2.61
C ARG A 213 -14.02 -2.30 -2.53
N VAL A 214 -13.09 -2.96 -1.85
CA VAL A 214 -11.69 -2.52 -1.68
C VAL A 214 -11.04 -2.19 -3.03
N GLU A 215 -11.24 -3.03 -4.03
CA GLU A 215 -10.72 -2.85 -5.40
C GLU A 215 -11.16 -1.50 -6.01
N ARG A 216 -12.41 -1.09 -5.78
CA ARG A 216 -12.93 0.20 -6.28
C ARG A 216 -12.30 1.39 -5.55
N VAL A 217 -12.09 1.25 -4.24
CA VAL A 217 -11.43 2.29 -3.43
C VAL A 217 -9.99 2.48 -3.89
N LEU A 218 -9.24 1.39 -4.07
CA LEU A 218 -7.86 1.40 -4.58
C LEU A 218 -7.78 2.06 -5.95
N ARG A 219 -8.58 1.62 -6.92
CA ARG A 219 -8.61 2.25 -8.26
C ARG A 219 -8.92 3.74 -8.19
N THR A 220 -9.78 4.16 -7.27
CA THR A 220 -10.10 5.59 -7.10
C THR A 220 -8.89 6.35 -6.53
N GLN A 221 -8.20 5.78 -5.55
CA GLN A 221 -6.96 6.32 -4.98
C GLN A 221 -5.84 6.41 -6.04
N ASP A 222 -5.61 5.33 -6.78
CA ASP A 222 -4.53 5.24 -7.78
C ASP A 222 -4.74 6.25 -8.92
N ASN A 223 -5.99 6.44 -9.35
CA ASN A 223 -6.33 7.44 -10.36
C ASN A 223 -6.38 8.87 -9.81
N HIS A 224 -6.31 9.07 -8.49
CA HIS A 224 -6.42 10.40 -7.91
C HIS A 224 -5.15 11.23 -8.18
N PRO A 225 -5.26 12.44 -8.74
CA PRO A 225 -4.10 13.23 -9.16
C PRO A 225 -3.27 13.77 -7.99
N LYS A 226 -3.87 13.87 -6.78
CA LYS A 226 -3.16 14.36 -5.58
C LYS A 226 -2.51 13.25 -4.75
N VAL A 227 -2.77 11.98 -5.07
CA VAL A 227 -2.10 10.86 -4.40
C VAL A 227 -0.72 10.73 -5.02
N LEU A 228 0.31 10.63 -4.19
CA LEU A 228 1.69 10.48 -4.65
C LEU A 228 1.91 9.08 -5.23
N ALA A 229 2.71 8.98 -6.30
CA ALA A 229 2.98 7.73 -7.01
C ALA A 229 3.47 6.59 -6.10
N ILE A 230 4.15 6.91 -5.01
CA ILE A 230 4.63 5.95 -4.01
C ILE A 230 3.53 5.18 -3.27
N TRP A 231 2.33 5.73 -3.21
CA TRP A 231 1.16 5.11 -2.57
C TRP A 231 0.20 4.49 -3.59
N LYS A 232 0.56 4.50 -4.88
CA LYS A 232 -0.24 3.96 -5.95
C LYS A 232 0.18 2.56 -6.33
N ASP A 233 -0.78 1.77 -6.79
CA ASP A 233 -0.54 0.43 -7.36
C ASP A 233 0.25 -0.49 -6.40
N THR A 234 0.13 -0.26 -5.09
CA THR A 234 0.88 -0.99 -4.06
C THR A 234 0.20 -2.28 -3.62
N ILE A 235 -1.09 -2.46 -3.91
CA ILE A 235 -1.90 -3.60 -3.45
C ILE A 235 -2.27 -4.44 -4.67
N SER A 236 -2.04 -5.74 -4.60
CA SER A 236 -2.38 -6.67 -5.68
C SER A 236 -3.87 -7.00 -5.67
N GLU A 237 -4.39 -7.55 -6.77
CA GLU A 237 -5.80 -7.98 -6.82
C GLU A 237 -6.11 -9.10 -5.82
N GLU A 238 -5.15 -9.98 -5.53
CA GLU A 238 -5.29 -11.02 -4.50
C GLU A 238 -5.35 -10.41 -3.10
N CYS A 239 -4.44 -9.50 -2.78
CA CYS A 239 -4.48 -8.78 -1.51
C CYS A 239 -5.76 -7.94 -1.36
N ALA A 240 -6.26 -7.32 -2.44
CA ALA A 240 -7.51 -6.57 -2.41
C ALA A 240 -8.72 -7.46 -2.07
N ARG A 241 -8.76 -8.70 -2.59
CA ARG A 241 -9.79 -9.69 -2.24
C ARG A 241 -9.69 -10.11 -0.77
N PHE A 242 -8.49 -10.39 -0.29
CA PHE A 242 -8.25 -10.70 1.12
C PHE A 242 -8.71 -9.56 2.04
N LEU A 243 -8.38 -8.31 1.69
CA LEU A 243 -8.82 -7.14 2.45
C LEU A 243 -10.34 -6.98 2.44
N GLU A 244 -11.01 -7.27 1.33
CA GLU A 244 -12.48 -7.22 1.24
C GLU A 244 -13.11 -8.25 2.21
N GLU A 245 -12.61 -9.49 2.23
CA GLU A 245 -13.08 -10.53 3.14
C GLU A 245 -12.91 -10.11 4.61
N VAL A 246 -11.73 -9.61 4.98
CA VAL A 246 -11.44 -9.16 6.35
C VAL A 246 -12.31 -7.96 6.73
N SER A 247 -12.55 -7.02 5.81
CA SER A 247 -13.28 -5.78 6.09
C SER A 247 -14.75 -6.00 6.41
N HIS A 248 -15.31 -7.15 6.04
CA HIS A 248 -16.72 -7.50 6.24
C HIS A 248 -16.97 -8.46 7.41
N LEU A 249 -15.92 -8.84 8.15
CA LEU A 249 -16.03 -9.55 9.44
C LEU A 249 -16.41 -8.60 10.57
#